data_AF-A0A8S4EW02-F1
#
_entry.id   AF-A0A8S4EW02-F1
#
_cell.length_a   1.000
_cell.length_b   1.000
_cell.length_c   1.000
_cell.angle_alpha   90.00
_cell.angle_beta   90.00
_cell.angle_gamma   90.00
#
_symmetry.space_group_name_H-M   'P 1'
#
loop_
_entity.id
_entity.type
_entity.pdbx_description
1 polymer ?
#
loop_
_entity_poly.entity_id
_entity_poly.type
_entity_poly.pdbx_seq_one_letter_code
_entity_poly.pdbx_strand_id
1 'polypeptide(L)'
;MASFVKNLFSKNKKDVEDDNENKVYTCDIKQYDDTFRVPKTILRLVGLRLTRQDSPLVKLCWDVFYWFEFANLFVVTFLELIKMAETAGGGSFQDAVDIFRMMPCVGYLLMAMSKSYKMVVHRPVYENLVSELRAMWPRGPVSKEEHDIISGALKTLNYVVQGMAYV
;
A
#
# COMPACT_ATOMS: atom_id res chain seq x y z
N MET A 1 41.88 -36.56 19.29
CA MET A 1 40.93 -35.96 18.31
C MET A 1 39.91 -34.99 18.93
N ALA A 2 39.44 -35.18 20.17
CA ALA A 2 38.46 -34.27 20.80
C ALA A 2 38.95 -32.82 21.08
N SER A 3 40.25 -32.63 21.36
CA SER A 3 40.82 -31.30 21.64
C SER A 3 40.88 -30.39 20.40
N PHE A 4 41.12 -30.97 19.22
CA PHE A 4 41.24 -30.22 17.97
C PHE A 4 39.88 -29.69 17.49
N VAL A 5 38.81 -30.48 17.66
CA VAL A 5 37.43 -30.08 17.35
C VAL A 5 36.96 -28.97 18.30
N LYS A 6 37.33 -29.05 19.59
CA LYS A 6 36.98 -28.01 20.57
C LYS A 6 37.66 -26.67 20.28
N ASN A 7 38.91 -26.70 19.81
CA ASN A 7 39.63 -25.50 19.38
C ASN A 7 39.10 -24.93 18.06
N LEU A 8 38.71 -25.77 17.10
CA LEU A 8 38.08 -25.33 15.85
C LEU A 8 36.71 -24.68 16.07
N PHE A 9 35.86 -25.26 16.93
CA PHE A 9 34.57 -24.67 17.28
C PHE A 9 34.70 -23.41 18.15
N SER A 10 35.69 -23.35 19.04
CA SER A 10 35.95 -22.14 19.85
C SER A 10 36.50 -20.99 19.02
N LYS A 11 37.34 -21.28 18.02
CA LYS A 11 37.89 -20.29 17.09
C LYS A 11 36.79 -19.74 16.16
N ASN A 12 35.96 -20.62 15.60
CA ASN A 12 34.79 -20.22 14.81
C ASN A 12 33.78 -19.38 15.61
N LYS A 13 33.62 -19.63 16.92
CA LYS A 13 32.67 -18.87 17.74
C LYS A 13 33.17 -17.45 18.04
N LYS A 14 34.48 -17.29 18.26
CA LYS A 14 35.11 -15.97 18.44
C LYS A 14 35.17 -15.16 17.15
N ASP A 15 35.49 -15.81 16.02
CA ASP A 15 35.53 -15.13 14.73
C ASP A 15 34.13 -14.70 14.25
N VAL A 16 33.05 -15.39 14.66
CA VAL A 16 31.65 -15.00 14.35
C VAL A 16 31.08 -13.94 15.30
N GLU A 17 31.61 -13.81 16.52
CA GLU A 17 31.24 -12.73 17.45
C GLU A 17 31.92 -11.40 17.09
N ASP A 18 33.18 -11.40 16.66
CA ASP A 18 33.93 -10.20 16.27
C ASP A 18 33.45 -9.61 14.91
N ASP A 19 32.99 -10.44 13.97
CA ASP A 19 32.48 -10.00 12.65
C ASP A 19 31.06 -9.38 12.69
N ASN A 20 30.45 -9.34 13.87
CA ASN A 20 29.09 -8.80 14.07
C ASN A 20 29.09 -7.38 14.64
N GLU A 21 30.22 -6.90 15.18
CA GLU A 21 30.34 -5.57 15.78
C GLU A 21 30.65 -4.47 14.74
N ASN A 22 31.15 -4.86 13.56
CA ASN A 22 31.51 -3.93 12.47
C ASN A 22 30.67 -4.10 11.19
N LYS A 23 29.48 -4.70 11.27
CA LYS A 23 28.52 -4.61 10.16
C LYS A 23 27.87 -3.24 10.18
N VAL A 24 28.38 -2.35 9.34
CA VAL A 24 27.68 -1.12 8.98
C VAL A 24 26.42 -1.50 8.21
N TYR A 25 25.30 -1.60 8.92
CA TYR A 25 24.00 -1.85 8.32
C TYR A 25 23.57 -0.58 7.58
N THR A 26 23.55 -0.64 6.27
CA THR A 26 23.09 0.45 5.42
C THR A 26 21.64 0.21 5.05
N CYS A 27 20.76 1.14 5.44
CA CYS A 27 19.38 1.16 4.96
C CYS A 27 19.36 1.87 3.59
N ASP A 28 19.28 1.09 2.51
CA ASP A 28 19.18 1.66 1.16
C ASP A 28 17.75 2.20 0.93
N ILE A 29 17.65 3.47 0.49
CA ILE A 29 16.39 4.14 0.14
C ILE A 29 15.65 3.35 -0.96
N LYS A 30 16.35 2.57 -1.77
CA LYS A 30 15.75 1.75 -2.82
C LYS A 30 14.73 0.74 -2.29
N GLN A 31 14.99 0.11 -1.13
CA GLN A 31 14.04 -0.84 -0.53
C GLN A 31 12.72 -0.16 -0.12
N TYR A 32 12.82 1.09 0.33
CA TYR A 32 11.65 1.91 0.63
C TYR A 32 10.88 2.27 -0.65
N ASP A 33 11.57 2.76 -1.69
CA ASP A 33 10.95 3.12 -2.96
C ASP A 33 10.26 1.93 -3.66
N ASP A 34 10.85 0.73 -3.56
CA ASP A 34 10.28 -0.50 -4.12
C ASP A 34 8.96 -0.90 -3.45
N THR A 35 8.84 -0.68 -2.14
CA THR A 35 7.61 -0.99 -1.39
C THR A 35 6.42 -0.13 -1.86
N PHE A 36 6.67 1.11 -2.29
CA PHE A 36 5.63 2.00 -2.84
C PHE A 36 5.38 1.82 -4.34
N ARG A 37 6.20 1.03 -5.06
CA ARG A 37 6.08 0.85 -6.51
C ARG A 37 4.76 0.18 -6.89
N VAL A 38 4.36 -0.85 -6.14
CA VAL A 38 3.12 -1.60 -6.37
C VAL A 38 1.88 -0.73 -6.14
N PRO A 39 1.70 -0.06 -4.98
CA PRO A 39 0.58 0.85 -4.76
C PRO A 39 0.54 2.00 -5.77
N LYS A 40 1.70 2.59 -6.12
CA LYS A 40 1.78 3.66 -7.12
C LYS A 40 1.34 3.20 -8.51
N THR A 41 1.62 1.95 -8.87
CA THR A 41 1.21 1.39 -10.17
C THR A 41 -0.30 1.14 -10.22
N ILE A 42 -0.87 0.57 -9.15
CA ILE A 42 -2.32 0.36 -9.04
C ILE A 42 -3.05 1.71 -9.04
N LEU A 43 -2.59 2.67 -8.24
CA LEU A 43 -3.14 4.02 -8.20
C LEU A 43 -3.06 4.72 -9.55
N ARG A 44 -1.98 4.50 -10.32
CA ARG A 44 -1.85 4.99 -11.69
C ARG A 44 -2.86 4.35 -12.64
N LEU A 45 -3.17 3.06 -12.47
CA LEU A 45 -4.15 2.34 -13.29
C LEU A 45 -5.57 2.88 -13.07
N VAL A 46 -5.90 3.25 -11.83
CA VAL A 46 -7.20 3.85 -11.45
C VAL A 46 -7.23 5.38 -11.67
N GLY A 47 -6.25 5.95 -12.38
CA GLY A 47 -6.19 7.39 -12.67
C GLY A 47 -5.83 8.29 -11.49
N LEU A 48 -5.66 7.75 -10.27
CA LEU A 48 -5.20 8.45 -9.07
C LEU A 48 -3.67 8.54 -9.05
N ARG A 49 -3.08 9.35 -9.92
CA ARG A 49 -1.64 9.62 -9.83
C ARG A 49 -1.33 10.54 -8.65
N LEU A 50 -0.66 9.97 -7.64
CA LEU A 50 -0.27 10.59 -6.37
C LEU A 50 1.16 11.15 -6.37
N THR A 51 1.93 11.03 -7.45
CA THR A 51 3.35 11.46 -7.44
C THR A 51 3.81 12.06 -8.78
N ARG A 52 4.01 13.39 -8.74
CA ARG A 52 5.13 14.19 -9.34
C ARG A 52 5.18 14.49 -10.86
N GLN A 53 5.26 15.80 -11.13
CA GLN A 53 5.82 16.53 -12.30
C GLN A 53 5.41 16.07 -13.71
N ASP A 54 4.12 15.97 -13.97
CA ASP A 54 3.62 15.86 -15.34
C ASP A 54 3.30 17.24 -15.94
N SER A 55 3.49 17.36 -17.26
CA SER A 55 3.07 18.52 -18.05
C SER A 55 1.59 18.87 -17.77
N PRO A 56 1.22 20.17 -17.70
CA PRO A 56 -0.13 20.61 -17.33
C PRO A 56 -1.25 19.97 -18.18
N LEU A 57 -0.97 19.65 -19.44
CA LEU A 57 -1.93 18.98 -20.34
C LEU A 57 -2.18 17.52 -19.98
N VAL A 58 -1.13 16.80 -19.57
CA VAL A 58 -1.24 15.40 -19.14
C VAL A 58 -2.07 15.36 -17.86
N LYS A 59 -1.82 16.28 -16.92
CA LYS A 59 -2.62 16.39 -15.70
C LYS A 59 -4.11 16.61 -16.01
N LEU A 60 -4.43 17.54 -16.92
CA LEU A 60 -5.81 17.84 -17.29
C LEU A 60 -6.49 16.64 -17.95
N CYS A 61 -5.82 15.95 -18.88
CA CYS A 61 -6.38 14.77 -19.54
C CYS A 61 -6.69 13.64 -18.54
N TRP A 62 -5.81 13.41 -17.57
CA TRP A 62 -6.01 12.39 -16.54
C TRP A 62 -7.07 12.79 -15.51
N ASP A 63 -7.16 14.08 -15.16
CA ASP A 63 -8.23 14.56 -14.27
C ASP A 63 -9.60 14.45 -14.94
N VAL A 64 -9.70 14.74 -16.26
CA VAL A 64 -10.93 14.51 -17.03
C VAL A 64 -11.28 13.03 -17.11
N PHE A 65 -10.31 12.16 -17.38
CA PHE A 65 -10.52 10.71 -17.40
C PHE A 65 -10.99 10.19 -16.04
N TYR A 66 -10.37 10.63 -14.95
CA TYR A 66 -10.80 10.28 -13.59
C TYR A 66 -12.22 10.74 -13.29
N TRP A 67 -12.58 11.99 -13.64
CA TRP A 67 -13.94 12.50 -13.44
C TRP A 67 -14.98 11.74 -14.26
N PHE A 68 -14.63 11.31 -15.48
CA PHE A 68 -15.50 10.48 -16.31
C PHE A 68 -15.74 9.11 -15.68
N GLU A 69 -14.68 8.40 -15.26
CA GLU A 69 -14.75 7.12 -14.54
C GLU A 69 -15.56 7.27 -13.23
N PHE A 70 -15.31 8.34 -12.48
CA PHE A 70 -16.01 8.63 -11.23
C PHE A 70 -17.51 8.90 -11.45
N ALA A 71 -17.87 9.66 -12.48
CA ALA A 71 -19.28 9.89 -12.83
C ALA A 71 -19.97 8.60 -13.26
N ASN A 72 -19.29 7.73 -14.02
CA ASN A 72 -19.82 6.43 -14.40
C ASN A 72 -20.08 5.53 -13.18
N LEU A 73 -19.10 5.44 -12.26
CA LEU A 73 -19.25 4.72 -10.99
C LEU A 73 -20.39 5.29 -10.14
N PHE A 74 -20.54 6.62 -10.12
CA PHE A 74 -21.63 7.27 -9.42
C PHE A 74 -22.99 6.84 -9.99
N VAL A 75 -23.18 6.88 -11.32
CA VAL A 75 -24.42 6.43 -11.96
C VAL A 75 -24.72 4.95 -11.64
N VAL A 76 -23.72 4.07 -11.76
CA VAL A 76 -23.86 2.65 -11.41
C VAL A 76 -24.28 2.47 -9.96
N THR A 77 -23.68 3.21 -9.02
CA THR A 77 -24.03 3.15 -7.60
C THR A 77 -25.49 3.53 -7.36
N PHE A 78 -25.96 4.60 -8.01
CA PHE A 78 -27.35 5.05 -7.88
C PHE A 78 -28.32 4.04 -8.49
N LEU A 79 -27.98 3.41 -9.62
CA LEU A 79 -28.80 2.36 -10.22
C LEU A 79 -28.90 1.13 -9.31
N GLU A 80 -27.80 0.70 -8.69
CA GLU A 80 -27.80 -0.40 -7.72
C GLU A 80 -28.62 -0.06 -6.46
N LEU A 81 -28.56 1.18 -5.98
CA LEU A 81 -29.39 1.64 -4.85
C LEU A 81 -30.89 1.64 -5.19
N ILE A 82 -31.27 2.05 -6.40
CA ILE A 82 -32.67 2.02 -6.85
C ILE A 82 -33.15 0.57 -6.95
N LYS A 83 -32.37 -0.32 -7.55
CA LYS A 83 -32.71 -1.75 -7.64
C LYS A 83 -32.89 -2.37 -6.26
N MET A 84 -32.00 -2.07 -5.31
CA MET A 84 -32.18 -2.53 -3.92
C MET A 84 -33.46 -2.00 -3.29
N ALA A 85 -33.81 -0.74 -3.52
CA ALA A 85 -35.03 -0.13 -2.99
C ALA A 85 -36.30 -0.76 -3.59
N GLU A 86 -36.28 -1.09 -4.89
CA GLU A 86 -37.36 -1.82 -5.56
C GLU A 86 -37.49 -3.24 -5.02
N THR A 87 -36.38 -3.98 -4.87
CA THR A 87 -36.36 -5.32 -4.28
C THR A 87 -36.86 -5.32 -2.83
N ALA A 88 -36.58 -4.26 -2.06
CA ALA A 88 -37.07 -4.12 -0.68
C ALA A 88 -38.60 -3.98 -0.59
N GLY A 89 -39.24 -3.50 -1.65
CA GLY A 89 -40.71 -3.38 -1.75
C GLY A 89 -41.43 -4.69 -2.08
N GLY A 90 -40.71 -5.74 -2.52
CA GLY A 90 -41.28 -7.02 -2.97
C GLY A 90 -41.78 -7.95 -1.85
N GLY A 91 -41.34 -7.73 -0.61
CA GLY A 91 -41.86 -8.41 0.59
C GLY A 91 -41.56 -9.92 0.72
N SER A 92 -40.83 -10.52 -0.22
CA SER A 92 -40.42 -11.93 -0.15
C SER A 92 -39.17 -12.13 0.73
N PHE A 93 -39.08 -13.26 1.43
CA PHE A 93 -37.88 -13.63 2.20
C PHE A 93 -36.65 -13.83 1.30
N GLN A 94 -36.86 -14.26 0.05
CA GLN A 94 -35.79 -14.40 -0.94
C GLN A 94 -35.20 -13.04 -1.32
N ASP A 95 -36.06 -12.02 -1.50
CA ASP A 95 -35.67 -10.65 -1.84
C ASP A 95 -34.86 -10.02 -0.70
N ALA A 96 -35.22 -10.29 0.56
CA ALA A 96 -34.48 -9.82 1.72
C ALA A 96 -33.05 -10.38 1.78
N VAL A 97 -32.86 -11.67 1.46
CA VAL A 97 -31.53 -12.32 1.43
C VAL A 97 -30.65 -11.76 0.32
N ASP A 98 -31.23 -11.48 -0.85
CA ASP A 98 -30.51 -10.90 -1.98
C ASP A 98 -30.04 -9.46 -1.66
N ILE A 99 -30.86 -8.66 -0.98
CA ILE A 99 -30.46 -7.32 -0.49
C ILE A 99 -29.26 -7.42 0.45
N PHE A 100 -29.28 -8.34 1.43
CA PHE A 100 -28.17 -8.50 2.37
C PHE A 100 -26.86 -8.92 1.68
N ARG A 101 -26.96 -9.68 0.58
CA ARG A 101 -25.78 -10.09 -0.19
C ARG A 101 -25.23 -8.98 -1.07
N MET A 102 -26.08 -8.07 -1.56
CA MET A 102 -25.66 -6.95 -2.40
C MET A 102 -25.20 -5.72 -1.59
N MET A 103 -25.66 -5.57 -0.33
CA MET A 103 -25.35 -4.43 0.54
C MET A 103 -23.84 -4.19 0.74
N PRO A 104 -22.99 -5.22 0.97
CA PRO A 104 -21.54 -5.04 1.09
C PRO A 104 -20.91 -4.49 -0.18
N CYS A 105 -21.38 -4.91 -1.37
CA CYS A 105 -20.84 -4.44 -2.65
C CYS A 105 -21.05 -2.93 -2.81
N VAL A 106 -22.26 -2.43 -2.54
CA VAL A 106 -22.56 -1.00 -2.59
C VAL A 106 -21.80 -0.24 -1.50
N GLY A 107 -21.70 -0.79 -0.29
CA GLY A 107 -20.96 -0.18 0.81
C GLY A 107 -19.47 -0.03 0.54
N TYR A 108 -18.81 -1.07 0.03
CA TYR A 108 -17.40 -1.01 -0.34
C TYR A 108 -17.14 -0.07 -1.51
N LEU A 109 -18.07 -0.01 -2.48
CA LEU A 109 -17.97 0.89 -3.63
C LEU A 109 -18.10 2.35 -3.18
N LEU A 110 -19.05 2.70 -2.32
CA LEU A 110 -19.16 4.03 -1.70
C LEU A 110 -17.91 4.41 -0.89
N MET A 111 -17.36 3.47 -0.12
CA MET A 111 -16.10 3.66 0.61
C MET A 111 -14.93 3.96 -0.33
N ALA A 112 -14.79 3.19 -1.42
CA ALA A 112 -13.76 3.38 -2.43
C ALA A 112 -13.91 4.74 -3.15
N MET A 113 -15.14 5.13 -3.49
CA MET A 113 -15.43 6.45 -4.06
C MET A 113 -15.05 7.57 -3.10
N SER A 114 -15.41 7.50 -1.81
CA SER A 114 -15.05 8.54 -0.85
C SER A 114 -13.53 8.66 -0.63
N LYS A 115 -12.82 7.53 -0.57
CA LYS A 115 -11.36 7.50 -0.45
C LYS A 115 -10.68 8.10 -1.67
N SER A 116 -11.13 7.72 -2.87
CA SER A 116 -10.58 8.28 -4.12
C SER A 116 -10.83 9.79 -4.21
N TYR A 117 -12.03 10.25 -3.87
CA TYR A 117 -12.36 11.69 -3.86
C TYR A 117 -11.47 12.46 -2.89
N LYS A 118 -11.32 11.99 -1.64
CA LYS A 118 -10.41 12.60 -0.66
C LYS A 118 -8.98 12.67 -1.18
N MET A 119 -8.53 11.60 -1.82
CA MET A 119 -7.18 11.50 -2.40
C MET A 119 -6.98 12.50 -3.55
N VAL A 120 -8.01 12.76 -4.36
CA VAL A 120 -7.96 13.78 -5.42
C VAL A 120 -7.99 15.21 -4.88
N VAL A 121 -8.81 15.50 -3.88
CA VAL A 121 -8.88 16.85 -3.29
C VAL A 121 -7.61 17.18 -2.50
N HIS A 122 -7.09 16.20 -1.76
CA HIS A 122 -5.95 16.39 -0.85
C HIS A 122 -4.63 15.87 -1.46
N ARG A 123 -4.53 15.77 -2.80
CA ARG A 123 -3.29 15.38 -3.49
C ARG A 123 -2.02 16.03 -2.94
N PRO A 124 -1.93 17.36 -2.71
CA PRO A 124 -0.70 17.97 -2.22
C PRO A 124 -0.31 17.47 -0.82
N VAL A 125 -1.30 17.16 0.03
CA VAL A 125 -1.05 16.61 1.38
C VAL A 125 -0.45 15.21 1.29
N TYR A 126 -1.02 14.35 0.43
CA TYR A 126 -0.48 13.01 0.22
C TYR A 126 0.90 13.02 -0.44
N GLU A 127 1.14 13.90 -1.40
CA GLU A 127 2.46 14.10 -2.00
C GLU A 127 3.48 14.54 -0.95
N ASN A 128 3.11 15.51 -0.10
CA ASN A 128 3.97 15.99 0.95
C ASN A 128 4.28 14.87 1.96
N LEU A 129 3.27 14.12 2.40
CA LEU A 129 3.42 13.01 3.34
C LEU A 129 4.38 11.94 2.81
N VAL A 130 4.23 11.53 1.54
CA VAL A 130 5.15 10.56 0.92
C VAL A 130 6.57 11.13 0.81
N SER A 131 6.70 12.43 0.52
CA SER A 131 8.00 13.08 0.41
C SER A 131 8.71 13.23 1.76
N GLU A 132 7.98 13.57 2.82
CA GLU A 132 8.47 13.69 4.18
C GLU A 132 8.86 12.32 4.74
N LEU A 133 8.03 11.29 4.51
CA LEU A 133 8.32 9.94 4.95
C LEU A 133 9.56 9.36 4.26
N ARG A 134 9.78 9.70 2.99
CA ARG A 134 11.04 9.40 2.27
C ARG A 134 12.23 10.23 2.77
N ALA A 135 11.99 11.46 3.23
CA ALA A 135 13.04 12.32 3.79
C ALA A 135 13.50 11.87 5.17
N MET A 136 12.58 11.34 5.99
CA MET A 136 12.83 10.76 7.31
C MET A 136 13.54 9.40 7.25
N TRP A 137 13.64 8.78 6.07
CA TRP A 137 14.34 7.51 5.92
C TRP A 137 15.83 7.66 6.23
N PRO A 138 16.40 6.85 7.14
CA PRO A 138 17.79 7.03 7.57
C PRO A 138 18.73 6.81 6.37
N ARG A 139 19.62 7.79 6.15
CA ARG A 139 20.62 7.78 5.08
C ARG A 139 22.00 7.68 5.69
N GLY A 140 22.41 6.48 6.10
CA GLY A 140 23.70 6.29 6.74
C GLY A 140 23.86 4.94 7.44
N PRO A 141 24.97 4.77 8.20
CA PRO A 141 25.17 3.65 9.10
C PRO A 141 24.08 3.67 10.18
N VAL A 142 23.29 2.61 10.27
CA VAL A 142 22.26 2.44 11.27
C VAL A 142 22.71 1.38 12.27
N SER A 143 22.38 1.54 13.55
CA SER A 143 22.69 0.52 14.56
C SER A 143 21.97 -0.79 14.24
N LYS A 144 22.51 -1.91 14.71
CA LYS A 144 21.93 -3.24 14.46
C LYS A 144 20.48 -3.34 14.93
N GLU A 145 20.16 -2.75 16.07
CA GLU A 145 18.79 -2.75 16.63
C GLU A 145 17.81 -1.96 15.75
N GLU A 146 18.19 -0.77 15.30
CA GLU A 146 17.37 0.03 14.40
C GLU A 146 17.19 -0.64 13.04
N HIS A 147 18.23 -1.31 12.51
CA HIS A 147 18.13 -2.06 11.27
C HIS A 147 17.16 -3.26 11.38
N ASP A 148 17.18 -3.99 12.49
CA ASP A 148 16.28 -5.11 12.72
C ASP A 148 14.82 -4.66 12.84
N ILE A 149 14.57 -3.52 13.51
CA ILE A 149 13.22 -2.92 13.60
C ILE A 149 12.74 -2.46 12.22
N ILE A 150 13.55 -1.72 11.48
CA ILE A 150 13.20 -1.18 10.15
C ILE A 150 12.95 -2.31 9.15
N SER A 151 13.83 -3.31 9.12
CA SER A 151 13.70 -4.45 8.21
C SER A 151 12.51 -5.34 8.56
N GLY A 152 12.19 -5.52 9.84
CA GLY A 152 10.98 -6.22 10.29
C GLY A 152 9.70 -5.50 9.87
N ALA A 153 9.64 -4.18 10.05
CA ALA A 153 8.53 -3.35 9.62
C ALA A 153 8.36 -3.37 8.09
N LEU A 154 9.47 -3.27 7.34
CA LEU A 154 9.47 -3.35 5.87
C LEU A 154 9.00 -4.71 5.35
N LYS A 155 9.40 -5.82 5.97
CA LYS A 155 8.92 -7.16 5.59
C LYS A 155 7.42 -7.27 5.79
N THR A 156 6.92 -6.78 6.91
CA THR A 156 5.48 -6.79 7.22
C THR A 156 4.71 -5.92 6.23
N LEU A 157 5.22 -4.71 5.94
CA LEU A 157 4.63 -3.80 4.98
C LEU A 157 4.62 -4.41 3.58
N ASN A 158 5.73 -5.01 3.13
CA ASN A 158 5.81 -5.68 1.84
C ASN A 158 4.87 -6.88 1.76
N TYR A 159 4.71 -7.65 2.84
CA TYR A 159 3.76 -8.76 2.88
C TYR A 159 2.32 -8.26 2.69
N VAL A 160 1.92 -7.20 3.39
CA VAL A 160 0.59 -6.58 3.23
C VAL A 160 0.40 -6.00 1.83
N VAL A 161 1.41 -5.33 1.29
CA VAL A 161 1.37 -4.74 -0.06
C VAL A 161 1.32 -5.81 -1.16
N GLN A 162 2.08 -6.90 -1.02
CA GLN A 162 2.00 -8.05 -1.92
C GLN A 162 0.63 -8.73 -1.83
N GLY A 163 0.07 -8.85 -0.63
CA GLY A 163 -1.29 -9.33 -0.44
C GLY A 163 -2.34 -8.53 -1.22
N MET A 164 -2.14 -7.22 -1.42
CA MET A 164 -3.03 -6.40 -2.26
C MET A 164 -2.82 -6.57 -3.78
N ALA A 165 -1.69 -7.16 -4.22
CA ALA A 165 -1.38 -7.34 -5.64
C ALA A 165 -1.64 -8.76 -6.15
N TYR A 166 -1.71 -9.75 -5.24
CA TYR A 166 -1.96 -11.16 -5.54
C TYR A 166 -3.40 -11.62 -5.25
N VAL A 167 -4.28 -10.71 -4.81
CA VAL A 167 -5.74 -10.90 -4.77
C VAL A 167 -6.34 -10.27 -6.02
#